data_AF-A0A954GAM6-F1
#
_entry.id   AF-A0A954GAM6-F1
#
_cell.length_a   1.000
_cell.length_b   1.000
_cell.length_c   1.000
_cell.angle_alpha   90.00
_cell.angle_beta   90.00
_cell.angle_gamma   90.00
#
_symmetry.space_group_name_H-M   'P 1'
#
loop_
_entity.id
_entity.type
_entity.pdbx_description
1 polymer ?
#
loop_
_entity_poly.entity_id
_entity_poly.type
_entity_poly.pdbx_seq_one_letter_code
_entity_poly.pdbx_strand_id
1 'polypeptide(L)'
;SMPLHQVAAEVGVRHYAPIRQQRVGRRQQPRRKLLLKLLSSDVGQSFLKQRDAIERWYAQMSNISCGYKGLPNWVRRQPRVERWMWGKILIYHAYKLQLTKHPSPKA
;
A
#
# COMPACT_ATOMS: atom_id res chain seq x y z
N SER A 1 -5.63 -25.71 -11.56
CA SER A 1 -5.88 -24.28 -11.30
C SER A 1 -4.55 -23.58 -11.13
N MET A 2 -4.29 -22.50 -11.87
CA MET A 2 -3.09 -21.68 -11.71
C MET A 2 -3.40 -20.63 -10.64
N PRO A 3 -2.95 -20.80 -9.38
CA PRO A 3 -3.15 -19.76 -8.39
C PRO A 3 -2.25 -18.59 -8.82
N LEU A 4 -2.81 -17.39 -9.01
CA LEU A 4 -2.12 -16.15 -9.40
C LEU A 4 -0.74 -15.95 -8.70
N HIS A 5 -0.62 -16.40 -7.46
CA HIS A 5 0.61 -16.39 -6.68
C HIS A 5 1.78 -17.18 -7.30
N GLN A 6 1.50 -18.23 -8.07
CA GLN A 6 2.51 -19.03 -8.76
C GLN A 6 3.07 -18.26 -9.96
N VAL A 7 2.19 -17.72 -10.80
CA VAL A 7 2.55 -16.88 -11.96
C VAL A 7 3.33 -15.65 -11.52
N ALA A 8 2.85 -14.92 -10.51
CA ALA A 8 3.55 -13.75 -9.99
C ALA A 8 4.98 -14.09 -9.54
N ALA A 9 5.16 -15.23 -8.90
CA ALA A 9 6.46 -15.67 -8.44
C ALA A 9 7.36 -16.25 -9.55
N GLU A 10 6.81 -16.73 -10.66
CA GLU A 10 7.56 -17.04 -11.89
C GLU A 10 8.13 -15.76 -12.52
N VAL A 11 7.38 -14.65 -12.43
CA VAL A 11 7.82 -13.30 -12.84
C VAL A 11 8.75 -12.64 -11.80
N GLY A 12 9.09 -13.35 -10.72
CA GLY A 12 10.00 -12.85 -9.68
C GLY A 12 9.35 -11.90 -8.67
N VAL A 13 8.03 -11.73 -8.71
CA VAL A 13 7.29 -10.91 -7.73
C VAL A 13 7.27 -11.61 -6.38
N ARG A 14 7.75 -10.91 -5.36
CA ARG A 14 7.69 -11.37 -3.96
C ARG A 14 6.56 -10.66 -3.24
N HIS A 15 5.62 -11.44 -2.71
CA HIS A 15 4.54 -10.91 -1.90
C HIS A 15 4.95 -10.83 -0.43
N TYR A 16 5.02 -9.62 0.10
CA TYR A 16 5.20 -9.36 1.53
C TYR A 16 3.84 -9.05 2.15
N ALA A 17 3.29 -10.02 2.86
CA ALA A 17 2.03 -9.85 3.58
C ALA A 17 2.20 -10.39 5.01
N PRO A 18 1.58 -9.73 6.01
CA PRO A 18 1.60 -10.23 7.38
C PRO A 18 0.91 -11.59 7.44
N ILE A 19 1.53 -12.51 8.16
CA ILE A 19 1.00 -13.86 8.33
C ILE A 19 -0.08 -13.80 9.40
N ARG A 20 -1.35 -13.77 8.97
CA ARG A 20 -2.50 -13.71 9.88
C ARG A 20 -2.85 -15.04 10.54
N GLN A 21 -2.48 -16.14 9.90
CA GLN A 21 -2.73 -17.50 10.38
C GLN A 21 -1.51 -18.36 10.10
N GLN A 22 -1.14 -19.22 11.05
CA GLN A 22 0.04 -20.09 10.93
C GLN A 22 -0.25 -21.29 10.03
N ARG A 23 -1.47 -21.86 10.10
CA ARG A 23 -1.97 -22.89 9.20
C ARG A 23 -2.51 -22.27 7.92
N VAL A 24 -2.23 -22.93 6.79
CA VAL A 24 -2.86 -22.69 5.49
C VAL A 24 -3.41 -24.02 5.00
N GLY A 25 -4.36 -24.00 4.07
CA GLY A 25 -4.95 -25.20 3.48
C GLY A 25 -3.90 -26.23 3.00
N ARG A 26 -4.36 -27.45 2.67
CA ARG A 26 -3.53 -28.66 2.44
C ARG A 26 -2.23 -28.47 1.64
N ARG A 27 -2.15 -27.51 0.72
CA ARG A 27 -0.97 -27.25 -0.10
C ARG A 27 -0.02 -26.25 0.55
N GLN A 28 0.98 -26.74 1.28
CA GLN A 28 2.08 -25.91 1.78
C GLN A 28 2.99 -25.49 0.61
N GLN A 29 3.17 -24.19 0.39
CA GLN A 29 4.12 -23.68 -0.60
C GLN A 29 5.51 -23.48 0.04
N PRO A 30 6.61 -23.97 -0.58
CA PRO A 30 7.97 -23.77 -0.06
C PRO A 30 8.31 -22.29 0.18
N ARG A 31 7.82 -21.40 -0.69
CA ARG A 31 8.00 -19.94 -0.61
C ARG A 31 7.42 -19.31 0.66
N ARG A 32 6.40 -19.94 1.26
CA ARG A 32 5.83 -19.50 2.55
C ARG A 32 6.82 -19.70 3.70
N LYS A 33 7.62 -20.77 3.68
CA LYS A 33 8.67 -21.00 4.70
C LYS A 33 9.76 -19.93 4.61
N LEU A 34 10.14 -19.55 3.39
CA LEU A 34 11.08 -18.44 3.15
C LEU A 34 10.51 -17.10 3.63
N LEU A 35 9.24 -16.82 3.34
CA LEU A 35 8.57 -15.63 3.85
C LEU A 35 8.52 -15.63 5.39
N LEU A 36 8.18 -16.76 6.01
CA LEU A 36 8.19 -16.92 7.48
C LEU A 36 9.58 -16.60 8.06
N LYS A 37 10.63 -17.18 7.49
CA LYS A 37 12.02 -16.94 7.92
C LYS A 37 12.44 -15.47 7.75
N LEU A 38 12.00 -14.83 6.67
CA LEU A 38 12.27 -13.42 6.46
C LEU A 38 11.50 -12.56 7.47
N LEU A 39 10.21 -12.82 7.66
CA LEU A 39 9.37 -12.05 8.57
C LEU A 39 9.74 -12.28 10.05
N SER A 40 10.43 -13.38 10.38
CA SER A 40 11.02 -13.55 11.72
C SER A 40 12.31 -12.75 11.93
N SER A 41 12.86 -12.12 10.89
CA SER A 41 14.02 -11.24 10.99
C SER A 41 13.62 -9.77 11.10
N ASP A 42 14.49 -8.96 11.70
CA ASP A 42 14.30 -7.50 11.82
C ASP A 42 14.13 -6.83 10.45
N VAL A 43 14.85 -7.31 9.44
CA VAL A 43 14.75 -6.84 8.06
C VAL A 43 13.35 -7.08 7.50
N GLY A 44 12.78 -8.27 7.73
CA GLY A 44 11.42 -8.57 7.29
C GLY A 44 10.36 -7.74 8.02
N GLN A 45 10.54 -7.51 9.31
CA GLN A 45 9.67 -6.62 10.09
C GLN A 45 9.73 -5.17 9.61
N SER A 46 10.92 -4.68 9.25
CA SER A 46 11.09 -3.36 8.65
C SER A 46 10.31 -3.22 7.33
N PHE A 47 10.38 -4.23 6.45
CA PHE A 47 9.58 -4.24 5.22
C PHE A 47 8.07 -4.21 5.48
N LEU A 48 7.57 -4.98 6.44
CA LEU A 48 6.15 -4.93 6.82
C LEU A 48 5.77 -3.55 7.33
N LYS A 49 6.59 -2.93 8.18
CA LYS A 49 6.33 -1.59 8.72
C LYS A 49 6.25 -0.53 7.61
N GLN A 50 7.14 -0.60 6.63
CA GLN A 50 7.13 0.30 5.47
C GLN A 50 5.87 0.08 4.61
N ARG A 51 5.52 -1.18 4.34
CA ARG A 51 4.30 -1.54 3.61
C ARG A 51 3.05 -1.02 4.31
N ASP A 52 2.95 -1.20 5.62
CA ASP A 52 1.81 -0.73 6.40
C ASP A 52 1.73 0.81 6.44
N ALA A 53 2.85 1.52 6.34
CA ALA A 53 2.85 2.97 6.19
C ALA A 53 2.26 3.38 4.83
N ILE A 54 2.65 2.70 3.75
CA ILE A 54 2.11 2.93 2.40
C ILE A 54 0.61 2.64 2.35
N GLU A 55 0.18 1.48 2.87
CA GLU A 55 -1.25 1.10 2.92
C GLU A 55 -2.07 2.14 3.69
N ARG A 56 -1.57 2.64 4.83
CA ARG A 56 -2.23 3.71 5.60
C ARG A 56 -2.30 5.02 4.84
N TRP A 57 -1.23 5.43 4.15
CA TRP A 57 -1.25 6.65 3.34
C TRP A 57 -2.25 6.53 2.18
N TYR A 58 -2.24 5.39 1.49
CA TYR A 58 -3.20 5.12 0.42
C TYR A 58 -4.64 5.17 0.93
N ALA A 59 -4.93 4.52 2.07
CA ALA A 59 -6.26 4.54 2.68
C ALA A 59 -6.70 5.95 3.13
N GLN A 60 -5.78 6.75 3.68
CA GLN A 60 -6.08 8.14 4.03
C GLN A 60 -6.38 8.98 2.78
N MET A 61 -5.57 8.81 1.73
CA MET A 61 -5.80 9.51 0.47
C MET A 61 -7.06 9.05 -0.26
N SER A 62 -7.48 7.78 -0.17
CA SER A 62 -8.75 7.36 -0.79
C SER A 62 -9.98 7.95 -0.10
N ASN A 63 -9.88 8.21 1.22
CA ASN A 63 -11.02 8.68 2.02
C ASN A 63 -11.20 10.20 2.00
N ILE A 64 -10.16 10.98 1.74
CA ILE A 64 -10.25 12.44 1.70
C ILE A 64 -10.87 12.91 0.37
N SER A 65 -11.71 13.95 0.43
CA SER A 65 -12.40 14.51 -0.74
C SER A 65 -11.47 14.93 -1.88
N CYS A 66 -10.26 15.40 -1.57
CA CYS A 66 -9.25 15.80 -2.56
C CYS A 66 -8.21 14.71 -2.90
N GLY A 67 -8.32 13.48 -2.37
CA GLY A 67 -7.35 12.42 -2.63
C GLY A 67 -7.69 11.53 -3.84
N TYR A 68 -7.50 10.22 -3.76
CA TYR A 68 -7.60 9.28 -4.90
C TYR A 68 -9.04 8.95 -5.36
N LYS A 69 -9.95 9.92 -5.26
CA LYS A 69 -11.28 9.85 -5.87
C LYS A 69 -11.22 9.91 -7.40
N GLY A 70 -12.33 9.58 -8.05
CA GLY A 70 -12.46 9.54 -9.51
C GLY A 70 -11.89 10.78 -10.21
N LEU A 71 -11.17 10.54 -11.31
CA LEU A 71 -10.57 11.61 -12.10
C LEU A 71 -11.66 12.30 -12.93
N PRO A 72 -11.62 13.63 -13.09
CA PRO A 72 -12.52 14.33 -14.01
C PRO A 72 -12.39 13.79 -15.44
N ASN A 73 -13.48 13.86 -16.21
CA ASN A 73 -13.54 13.33 -17.58
C ASN A 73 -12.47 13.89 -18.52
N TRP A 74 -11.96 15.10 -18.27
CA TRP A 74 -10.93 15.75 -19.09
C TRP A 74 -9.49 15.33 -18.70
N VAL A 75 -9.32 14.55 -17.62
CA VAL A 75 -8.08 13.94 -17.14
C VAL A 75 -8.01 12.47 -17.58
N ARG A 76 -8.09 12.21 -18.89
CA ARG A 76 -8.05 10.85 -19.47
C ARG A 76 -6.71 10.48 -20.11
N ARG A 77 -5.88 11.46 -20.44
CA ARG A 77 -4.56 11.21 -21.08
C ARG A 77 -3.50 11.00 -20.01
N GLN A 78 -2.62 10.02 -20.21
CA GLN A 78 -1.56 9.64 -19.27
C GLN A 78 -0.80 10.85 -18.67
N PRO A 79 -0.32 11.83 -19.46
CA PRO A 79 0.41 12.97 -18.89
C PRO A 79 -0.45 13.86 -17.98
N ARG A 80 -1.76 13.94 -18.23
CA ARG A 80 -2.70 14.69 -17.38
C ARG A 80 -3.00 13.90 -16.11
N VAL A 81 -3.17 12.59 -16.22
CA VAL A 81 -3.37 11.70 -15.07
C VAL A 81 -2.19 11.84 -14.10
N GLU A 82 -0.96 11.74 -14.61
CA GLU A 82 0.24 11.91 -13.80
C GLU A 82 0.28 13.25 -13.07
N ARG A 83 0.15 14.38 -13.79
CA ARG A 83 0.14 15.72 -13.18
C ARG A 83 -0.97 15.89 -12.14
N TRP A 84 -2.15 15.34 -12.42
CA TRP A 84 -3.28 15.40 -11.50
C TRP A 84 -3.01 14.61 -10.22
N MET A 85 -2.40 13.42 -10.35
CA MET A 85 -1.99 12.61 -9.20
C MET A 85 -0.92 13.31 -8.37
N TRP A 86 0.09 13.93 -8.99
CA TRP A 86 1.07 14.77 -8.30
C TRP A 86 0.42 15.92 -7.53
N GLY A 87 -0.53 16.63 -8.15
CA GLY A 87 -1.29 17.70 -7.49
C GLY A 87 -2.07 17.20 -6.27
N LYS A 88 -2.72 16.04 -6.37
CA LYS A 88 -3.44 15.42 -5.25
C LYS A 88 -2.52 15.07 -4.08
N ILE A 89 -1.34 14.54 -4.37
CA ILE A 89 -0.33 14.22 -3.34
C ILE A 89 0.12 15.51 -2.64
N LEU A 90 0.44 16.57 -3.39
CA LEU A 90 0.83 17.87 -2.82
C LEU A 90 -0.25 18.47 -1.92
N ILE A 91 -1.51 18.50 -2.38
CA ILE A 91 -2.64 19.01 -1.60
C ILE A 91 -2.80 18.22 -0.29
N TYR A 92 -2.69 16.89 -0.36
CA TYR A 92 -2.79 16.03 0.83
C TYR A 92 -1.69 16.34 1.86
N HIS A 93 -0.43 16.48 1.41
CA HIS A 93 0.67 16.82 2.31
C HIS A 93 0.57 18.24 2.86
N ALA A 94 0.12 19.21 2.06
CA ALA A 94 -0.15 20.56 2.54
C ALA A 94 -1.23 20.57 3.64
N TYR A 95 -2.32 19.83 3.44
CA TYR A 95 -3.37 19.66 4.45
C TYR A 95 -2.83 19.03 5.74
N LYS A 96 -2.01 17.97 5.64
CA LYS A 96 -1.36 17.36 6.81
C LYS A 96 -0.47 18.33 7.57
N LEU A 97 0.32 19.15 6.87
CA LEU A 97 1.19 20.16 7.48
C LEU A 97 0.38 21.24 8.22
N GLN A 98 -0.80 21.62 7.69
CA GLN A 98 -1.69 22.56 8.38
C GLN A 98 -2.23 21.95 9.69
N LEU A 99 -2.67 20.68 9.65
CA LEU A 99 -3.15 19.97 10.85
C LEU A 99 -2.08 19.85 11.94
N THR A 100 -0.80 19.70 11.58
CA THR A 100 0.29 19.65 12.56
C THR A 100 0.59 21.01 13.18
N LYS A 101 0.42 22.10 12.43
CA LYS A 101 0.66 23.46 12.91
C LYS A 101 -0.49 23.99 13.78
N HIS A 102 -1.72 23.65 13.40
CA HIS A 102 -2.94 24.05 14.11
C HIS A 102 -3.74 22.79 14.43
N PRO A 103 -3.44 22.10 15.54
CA PRO A 103 -4.25 20.96 15.94
C PRO A 103 -5.68 21.46 16.17
N SER A 104 -6.64 20.85 15.46
CA SER A 104 -8.05 21.12 15.71
C SER A 104 -8.32 20.93 17.20
N PRO A 105 -9.09 21.84 17.85
CA PRO A 105 -9.50 21.60 19.23
C PRO A 105 -10.17 20.24 19.28
N LYS A 106 -9.73 19.40 20.22
CA LYS A 106 -10.33 18.09 20.44
C LYS A 106 -11.80 18.32 20.82
N ALA A 107 -12.70 17.75 20.02
CA ALA A 107 -14.12 17.68 20.35
C ALA A 107 -14.36 16.73 21.51
#